data_AF-A0A437LWB1-F1
#
_entry.id   AF-A0A437LWB1-F1
#
_cell.length_a   1.000
_cell.length_b   1.000
_cell.length_c   1.000
_cell.angle_alpha   90.00
_cell.angle_beta   90.00
_cell.angle_gamma   90.00
#
_symmetry.space_group_name_H-M   'P 1'
#
loop_
_entity.id
_entity.type
_entity.pdbx_description
1 polymer ?
#
loop_
_entity_poly.entity_id
_entity_poly.type
_entity_poly.pdbx_seq_one_letter_code
_entity_poly.pdbx_strand_id
1 'polypeptide(L)' 'AWRRDYNERRPHSGLGWMTPRDYASAFCGETGRHAAQADSSAHRPLATHQHQGSNQPRTLVIAG' A
#
# COMPACT_ATOMS: atom_id res chain seq x y z
N ALA A 1 -7.35 -3.79 -34.60
CA ALA A 1 -6.32 -2.78 -34.95
C ALA A 1 -6.19 -1.64 -33.93
N TRP A 2 -7.19 -1.34 -33.08
CA TRP A 2 -7.18 -0.16 -32.19
C TRP A 2 -6.15 -0.18 -31.05
N ARG A 3 -5.95 -1.33 -30.38
CA ARG A 3 -5.01 -1.45 -29.24
C ARG A 3 -3.58 -1.10 -29.63
N ARG A 4 -3.13 -1.60 -30.78
CA ARG A 4 -1.78 -1.34 -31.30
C ARG A 4 -1.60 0.14 -31.59
N ASP A 5 -2.59 0.77 -32.21
CA ASP A 5 -2.55 2.20 -32.50
C ASP A 5 -2.43 3.04 -31.23
N TYR A 6 -3.24 2.73 -30.22
CA TYR A 6 -3.23 3.42 -28.93
C TYR A 6 -1.91 3.24 -28.16
N ASN A 7 -1.39 2.00 -28.12
CA ASN A 7 -0.24 1.64 -27.30
C ASN A 7 1.10 2.02 -27.92
N GLU A 8 1.18 2.14 -29.26
CA GLU A 8 2.46 2.26 -29.96
C GLU A 8 2.60 3.53 -30.80
N ARG A 9 1.51 4.25 -31.09
CA ARG A 9 1.55 5.37 -32.05
C ARG A 9 1.03 6.67 -31.50
N ARG A 10 0.21 6.63 -30.46
CA ARG A 10 -0.41 7.82 -29.89
C ARG A 10 0.39 8.29 -28.69
N PRO A 11 1.04 9.46 -28.77
CA PRO A 11 1.58 10.11 -27.59
C PRO A 11 0.44 10.68 -26.75
N HIS A 12 0.51 10.50 -25.43
CA HIS A 12 -0.53 10.97 -24.50
C HIS A 12 0.03 12.08 -23.62
N SER A 13 -0.74 13.15 -23.42
CA SER A 13 -0.35 14.29 -22.57
C SER A 13 -0.07 13.89 -21.12
N GLY A 14 -0.82 12.91 -20.58
CA GLY A 14 -0.60 12.37 -19.23
C GLY A 14 0.70 11.57 -19.06
N LEU A 15 1.34 11.17 -20.16
CA LEU A 15 2.63 10.47 -20.17
C LEU A 15 3.76 11.39 -20.67
N GLY A 16 3.57 12.71 -20.65
CA GLY A 16 4.56 13.66 -21.15
C GLY A 16 4.76 13.61 -22.67
N TRP A 17 3.70 13.32 -23.43
CA TRP A 17 3.74 13.11 -24.88
C TRP A 17 4.50 11.85 -25.32
N MET A 18 4.58 10.84 -24.45
CA MET A 18 5.11 9.51 -24.79
C MET A 18 3.99 8.52 -25.13
N THR A 19 4.32 7.47 -25.88
CA THR A 19 3.41 6.34 -26.06
C THR A 19 3.37 5.47 -24.79
N PRO A 20 2.29 4.72 -24.53
CA PRO A 20 2.22 3.85 -23.36
C PRO A 20 3.35 2.81 -23.32
N ARG A 21 3.78 2.31 -24.49
CA ARG A 21 4.92 1.40 -24.61
C ARG A 21 6.22 2.07 -24.16
N ASP A 22 6.51 3.25 -24.67
CA ASP A 22 7.77 3.95 -24.37
C ASP A 22 7.83 4.32 -22.89
N TYR A 23 6.71 4.80 -22.34
CA TYR A 23 6.59 5.08 -20.91
C TYR A 23 6.85 3.83 -20.07
N ALA A 24 6.22 2.69 -20.37
CA ALA A 24 6.44 1.45 -19.62
C ALA A 24 7.89 0.95 -19.73
N SER A 25 8.52 1.09 -20.91
CA SER A 25 9.90 0.65 -21.13
C SER A 25 10.91 1.36 -20.22
N ALA A 26 10.65 2.63 -19.88
CA ALA A 26 11.48 3.40 -18.95
C ALA A 26 11.52 2.79 -17.54
N PHE A 27 10.48 2.08 -17.13
CA PHE A 27 10.40 1.42 -15.82
C PHE A 27 10.83 -0.05 -15.85
N CYS A 28 10.93 -0.67 -17.04
CA CYS A 28 11.32 -2.07 -17.17
C CYS A 28 12.83 -2.30 -16.99
N GLY A 29 13.68 -1.29 -17.26
CA GLY A 29 15.14 -1.40 -17.17
C GLY A 29 15.71 -1.33 -15.74
N GLU A 30 14.97 -0.75 -14.79
CA GLU A 30 15.39 -0.62 -13.38
C GLU A 30 14.68 -1.63 -12.47
N THR A 31 14.32 -2.79 -13.00
CA THR A 31 13.85 -3.94 -12.19
C THR A 31 15.01 -4.74 -11.59
N GLY A 32 16.13 -4.07 -11.29
CA GLY A 32 17.27 -4.66 -10.56
C GLY A 32 16.98 -4.96 -9.09
N ARG A 33 15.76 -4.70 -8.62
CA ARG A 33 15.30 -4.97 -7.26
C ARG A 33 13.92 -5.61 -7.37
N HIS A 34 13.85 -6.91 -7.10
CA HIS A 34 12.59 -7.65 -7.02
C HIS A 34 11.57 -6.84 -6.19
N ALA A 35 10.38 -6.58 -6.76
CA ALA A 35 9.36 -5.75 -6.10
C ALA A 35 8.78 -6.36 -4.81
N ALA A 36 9.06 -7.64 -4.54
CA ALA A 36 8.79 -8.29 -3.28
C ALA A 36 9.90 -9.31 -2.99
N GLN A 37 10.41 -9.36 -1.76
CA GLN A 37 11.13 -10.54 -1.27
C GLN A 37 10.10 -11.69 -1.24
N ALA A 38 10.37 -12.78 -1.97
CA ALA A 38 9.46 -13.91 -2.06
C ALA A 38 9.20 -14.61 -0.70
N ASP A 39 10.07 -14.40 0.29
CA ASP A 39 10.16 -15.25 1.48
C ASP A 39 9.74 -14.59 2.80
N SER A 40 9.14 -13.41 2.81
CA SER A 40 8.83 -12.76 4.09
C SER A 40 7.57 -11.89 4.06
N SER A 41 6.49 -12.44 4.62
CA SER A 41 5.21 -11.77 4.87
C SER A 41 5.02 -11.53 6.37
N ALA A 42 5.78 -10.56 6.91
CA ALA A 42 5.67 -9.97 8.26
C ALA A 42 5.85 -10.90 9.50
N HIS A 43 6.38 -10.31 10.59
CA HIS A 43 6.84 -10.98 11.83
C HIS A 43 5.74 -11.25 12.87
N ARG A 44 6.05 -12.13 13.86
CA ARG A 44 5.20 -12.55 15.00
C ARG A 44 4.51 -11.34 15.69
N PRO A 45 3.19 -11.38 15.94
CA PRO A 45 2.49 -10.27 16.59
C PRO A 45 3.01 -10.04 18.02
N LEU A 46 3.35 -8.78 18.32
CA LEU A 46 3.78 -8.29 19.65
C LEU A 46 2.58 -8.04 20.58
N ALA A 47 1.61 -8.95 20.63
CA ALA A 47 0.49 -8.78 21.56
C ALA A 47 0.95 -9.03 23.00
N THR A 48 1.15 -7.97 23.78
CA THR A 48 0.88 -8.00 25.22
C THR A 48 -0.23 -7.00 25.52
N HIS A 49 -1.48 -7.42 25.40
CA HIS A 49 -2.57 -6.69 26.03
C HIS A 49 -2.42 -6.86 27.55
N GLN A 50 -1.92 -5.82 28.20
CA GLN A 50 -2.06 -5.63 29.64
C GLN A 50 -2.61 -4.23 29.88
N HIS A 51 -3.93 -4.14 30.03
CA HIS A 51 -4.50 -3.16 30.93
C HIS A 51 -5.72 -3.80 31.60
N GLN A 52 -5.57 -4.13 32.88
CA GLN A 52 -6.67 -4.58 33.73
C GLN A 52 -7.76 -3.50 33.69
N GLY A 53 -8.97 -3.88 33.31
CA GLY A 53 -10.13 -3.02 33.46
C GLY A 53 -10.34 -2.72 34.94
N SER A 54 -10.24 -1.45 35.32
CA SER A 54 -10.58 -1.02 36.68
C SER A 54 -12.09 -1.12 36.86
N ASN A 55 -12.55 -2.11 37.62
CA ASN A 55 -13.94 -2.22 38.05
C ASN A 55 -14.05 -1.77 39.51
N GLN A 56 -13.81 -0.48 39.76
CA GLN A 56 -14.14 0.13 41.04
C GLN A 56 -15.52 0.79 40.94
N PRO A 57 -16.59 0.18 41.48
CA PRO A 57 -17.83 0.91 41.67
C PRO A 57 -17.60 1.97 42.76
N ARG A 58 -17.71 3.25 42.42
CA ARG A 58 -17.72 4.32 43.42
C ARG A 58 -19.07 4.29 44.16
N THR A 59 -19.06 3.82 45.40
CA THR A 59 -20.21 3.89 46.31
C THR A 59 -20.64 5.36 46.47
N LEU A 60 -21.88 5.67 46.10
CA LEU A 60 -22.50 6.97 46.41
C LEU A 60 -22.80 7.02 47.91
N VAL A 61 -22.15 7.95 48.63
CA VAL A 61 -22.52 8.30 50.01
C VAL A 61 -23.79 9.15 49.96
N ILE A 62 -24.89 8.68 50.55
CA ILE A 62 -26.04 9.53 50.84
C ILE A 62 -25.69 10.37 52.08
N ALA A 63 -25.80 11.69 51.94
CA ALA A 63 -25.73 12.61 53.06
C ALA A 63 -27.15 12.84 53.62
N GLY A 64 -27.30 12.71 54.94
CA GLY A 64 -28.52 13.05 55.68
C GLY A 64 -29.26 11.85 56.23
#